data_AF-A0A8H6T5G0-F1
#
_entry.id   AF-A0A8H6T5G0-F1
#
_cell.length_a   1.000
_cell.length_b   1.000
_cell.length_c   1.000
_cell.angle_alpha   90.00
_cell.angle_beta   90.00
_cell.angle_gamma   90.00
#
_symmetry.space_group_name_H-M   'P 1'
#
loop_
_entity.id
_entity.type
_entity.pdbx_description
1 polymer ?
#
loop_
_entity_poly.entity_id
_entity_poly.type
_entity_poly.pdbx_seq_one_letter_code
_entity_poly.pdbx_strand_id
1 'polypeptide(L)'
;MSLSTVHTFQLPGLPVKLALGHRYDGWYLLFARPYPTADSREVARIDAPAPKSRPSPTRHAKRFWFSSSAQSGWESTKFPTLLDLLLALDVRQQPLFAVLDHDSESGSSHVLVLLREEKLAHFCEGCTEWETAEDNSLRWYMVRTSGDALPGYLCPSCHAKDWCGAQFARYLRRMVS
;
A
#
# COMPACT_ATOMS: atom_id res chain seq x y z
N MET A 1 4.93 12.32 22.49
CA MET A 1 5.03 12.03 21.05
C MET A 1 4.12 10.84 20.77
N SER A 2 3.09 10.99 19.92
CA SER A 2 2.27 9.83 19.53
C SER A 2 3.16 8.87 18.76
N LEU A 3 3.34 7.65 19.26
CA LEU A 3 3.91 6.56 18.46
C LEU A 3 3.00 6.41 17.22
N SER A 4 3.52 6.67 16.03
CA SER A 4 2.72 6.44 14.82
C SER A 4 2.67 4.93 14.60
N THR A 5 1.47 4.37 14.55
CA THR A 5 1.20 2.97 14.21
C THR A 5 0.58 2.86 12.82
N VAL A 6 0.72 1.67 12.20
CA VAL A 6 0.02 1.31 10.95
C VAL A 6 -1.48 1.53 11.16
N HIS A 7 -2.14 2.22 10.24
CA HIS A 7 -3.59 2.34 10.25
C HIS A 7 -4.21 1.00 9.84
N THR A 8 -5.15 0.50 10.65
CA THR A 8 -5.83 -0.77 10.39
C THR A 8 -7.34 -0.58 10.38
N PHE A 9 -8.01 -1.27 9.47
CA PHE A 9 -9.46 -1.27 9.32
C PHE A 9 -9.95 -2.70 9.06
N GLN A 10 -11.25 -2.89 9.02
CA GLN A 10 -11.87 -4.20 8.80
C GLN A 10 -13.01 -4.05 7.79
N LEU A 11 -13.05 -4.94 6.81
CA LEU A 11 -14.17 -4.99 5.86
C LEU A 11 -15.40 -5.63 6.54
N PRO A 12 -16.63 -5.20 6.19
CA PRO A 12 -17.85 -5.87 6.64
C PRO A 12 -17.81 -7.37 6.35
N GLY A 13 -18.11 -8.20 7.35
CA GLY A 13 -18.15 -9.66 7.20
C GLY A 13 -16.80 -10.37 7.18
N LEU A 14 -15.68 -9.64 7.18
CA LEU A 14 -14.34 -10.22 7.23
C LEU A 14 -13.82 -10.16 8.68
N PRO A 15 -13.51 -11.28 9.37
CA PRO A 15 -13.12 -11.28 10.78
C PRO A 15 -11.66 -10.86 11.04
N VAL A 16 -10.96 -10.37 10.02
CA VAL A 16 -9.54 -10.01 10.09
C VAL A 16 -9.33 -8.52 9.89
N LYS A 17 -8.27 -7.99 10.51
CA LYS A 17 -7.84 -6.61 10.31
C LYS A 17 -6.95 -6.51 9.08
N LEU A 18 -7.20 -5.48 8.28
CA LEU A 18 -6.44 -5.13 7.09
C LEU A 18 -5.65 -3.84 7.32
N ALA A 19 -4.61 -3.67 6.53
CA ALA A 19 -3.84 -2.45 6.38
C ALA A 19 -3.71 -2.11 4.89
N LEU A 20 -3.45 -0.84 4.60
CA LEU A 20 -3.13 -0.38 3.25
C LEU A 20 -1.61 -0.23 3.13
N GLY A 21 -1.04 -0.80 2.08
CA GLY A 21 0.35 -0.64 1.73
C GLY A 21 0.53 -0.32 0.25
N HIS A 22 1.70 0.18 -0.10
CA HIS A 22 2.12 0.34 -1.49
C HIS A 22 3.54 -0.19 -1.65
N ARG A 23 3.78 -0.79 -2.83
CA ARG A 23 5.07 -1.29 -3.28
C ARG A 23 5.32 -0.73 -4.67
N TYR A 24 6.56 -0.83 -5.15
CA TYR A 24 7.01 -0.34 -6.47
C TYR A 24 6.07 -0.67 -7.65
N ASP A 25 5.28 -1.73 -7.54
CA ASP A 25 4.39 -2.22 -8.58
C ASP A 25 2.91 -1.92 -8.36
N GLY A 26 2.46 -1.43 -7.19
CA GLY A 26 1.04 -1.15 -6.97
C GLY A 26 0.60 -0.89 -5.53
N TRP A 27 -0.72 -0.84 -5.36
CA TRP A 27 -1.41 -0.63 -4.08
C TRP A 27 -2.07 -1.93 -3.60
N TYR A 28 -1.95 -2.22 -2.31
CA TYR A 28 -2.33 -3.51 -1.75
C TYR A 28 -3.13 -3.38 -0.47
N LEU A 29 -4.16 -4.22 -0.36
CA LEU A 29 -4.75 -4.61 0.92
C LEU A 29 -3.94 -5.75 1.50
N LEU A 30 -3.51 -5.58 2.73
CA LEU A 30 -2.64 -6.51 3.42
C LEU A 30 -3.31 -6.96 4.70
N PHE A 31 -3.04 -8.20 5.13
CA PHE A 31 -3.35 -8.58 6.48
C PHE A 31 -2.55 -7.70 7.45
N ALA A 32 -3.19 -7.13 8.48
CA ALA A 32 -2.52 -6.23 9.40
C ALA A 32 -1.52 -6.95 10.34
N ARG A 33 -1.76 -8.23 10.66
CA ARG A 33 -0.91 -9.08 11.54
C ARG A 33 -0.74 -10.49 10.97
N PRO A 34 0.41 -11.17 11.12
CA PRO A 34 0.65 -12.48 10.50
C PRO A 34 -0.49 -13.46 10.81
N TYR A 35 -1.03 -14.10 9.78
CA TYR A 35 -2.07 -15.11 9.92
C TYR A 35 -1.47 -16.48 9.58
N PRO A 36 -1.42 -17.43 10.53
CA PRO A 36 -0.75 -18.73 10.32
C PRO A 36 -1.33 -19.54 9.16
N THR A 37 -2.61 -19.33 8.84
CA THR A 37 -3.34 -20.09 7.82
C THR A 37 -3.35 -19.41 6.45
N ALA A 38 -2.70 -18.26 6.30
CA ALA A 38 -2.66 -17.53 5.05
C ALA A 38 -1.35 -17.84 4.31
N ASP A 39 -1.46 -18.35 3.08
CA ASP A 39 -0.31 -18.63 2.21
C ASP A 39 0.40 -17.35 1.74
N SER A 40 -0.30 -16.20 1.80
CA SER A 40 0.22 -14.89 1.43
C SER A 40 -0.16 -13.82 2.45
N ARG A 41 0.70 -12.81 2.56
CA ARG A 41 0.46 -11.58 3.34
C ARG A 41 -0.45 -10.59 2.63
N GLU A 42 -0.39 -10.62 1.30
CA GLU A 42 -1.14 -9.77 0.40
C GLU A 42 -2.52 -10.37 0.21
N VAL A 43 -3.56 -9.56 0.42
CA VAL A 43 -4.95 -10.02 0.28
C VAL A 43 -5.48 -9.69 -1.10
N ALA A 44 -5.29 -8.45 -1.53
CA ALA A 44 -5.72 -8.01 -2.85
C ALA A 44 -4.87 -6.82 -3.33
N ARG A 45 -4.53 -6.83 -4.62
CA ARG A 45 -4.00 -5.65 -5.30
C ARG A 45 -5.16 -4.79 -5.79
N ILE A 46 -5.23 -3.53 -5.36
CA ILE A 46 -6.43 -2.67 -5.57
C ILE A 46 -6.35 -1.78 -6.79
N ASP A 47 -5.17 -1.63 -7.38
CA ASP A 47 -4.95 -0.90 -8.64
C ASP A 47 -4.91 -1.84 -9.86
N ALA A 48 -5.28 -3.11 -9.70
CA ALA A 48 -5.22 -4.13 -10.75
C ALA A 48 -6.60 -4.79 -10.99
N PRO A 49 -6.97 -5.06 -12.25
CA PRO A 49 -6.25 -4.66 -13.47
C PRO A 49 -6.27 -3.14 -13.67
N ALA A 50 -5.15 -2.59 -14.13
CA ALA A 50 -5.08 -1.17 -14.46
C ALA A 50 -5.81 -0.89 -15.78
N PRO A 51 -6.40 0.31 -15.97
CA PRO A 51 -7.03 0.68 -17.23
C PRO A 51 -6.01 0.72 -18.37
N LYS A 52 -6.31 0.09 -19.50
CA LYS A 52 -5.37 -0.06 -20.63
C LYS A 52 -4.93 1.27 -21.27
N SER A 53 -5.78 2.29 -21.19
CA SER A 53 -5.61 3.56 -21.92
C SER A 53 -4.97 4.67 -21.10
N ARG A 54 -4.70 4.47 -19.81
CA ARG A 54 -4.25 5.53 -18.92
C ARG A 54 -2.89 5.21 -18.31
N PRO A 55 -1.92 6.13 -18.38
CA PRO A 55 -0.71 5.97 -17.58
C PRO A 55 -1.13 5.93 -16.10
N SER A 56 -0.50 5.04 -15.34
CA SER A 56 -0.61 5.08 -13.87
C SER A 56 -0.31 6.51 -13.43
N PRO A 57 -1.09 7.08 -12.47
CA PRO A 57 -0.73 8.36 -11.89
C PRO A 57 0.73 8.30 -11.45
N THR A 58 1.45 9.42 -11.57
CA THR A 58 2.86 9.50 -11.16
C THR A 58 3.03 8.82 -9.81
N ARG A 59 4.11 8.05 -9.63
CA ARG A 59 4.37 7.09 -8.53
C ARG A 59 4.49 7.74 -7.13
N HIS A 60 3.70 8.74 -6.86
CA HIS A 60 3.97 9.91 -6.02
C HIS A 60 2.71 10.62 -5.66
N ALA A 61 1.82 10.69 -6.64
CA ALA A 61 0.44 10.80 -6.33
C ALA A 61 0.10 9.56 -5.49
N LYS A 62 -0.34 9.77 -4.26
CA LYS A 62 -1.09 8.78 -3.46
C LYS A 62 -2.39 8.43 -4.18
N ARG A 63 -2.29 8.07 -5.45
CA ARG A 63 -3.35 8.01 -6.42
C ARG A 63 -3.11 6.82 -7.31
N PHE A 64 -4.20 6.22 -7.72
CA PHE A 64 -4.18 5.14 -8.67
C PHE A 64 -5.49 5.18 -9.45
N TRP A 65 -5.49 4.51 -10.59
CA TRP A 65 -6.73 4.25 -11.31
C TRP A 65 -7.33 2.95 -10.81
N PHE A 66 -8.60 2.99 -10.43
CA PHE A 66 -9.40 1.81 -10.12
C PHE A 66 -10.23 1.45 -11.35
N SER A 67 -10.02 0.25 -11.89
CA SER A 67 -10.85 -0.28 -12.97
C SER A 67 -12.17 -0.79 -12.40
N SER A 68 -13.30 -0.41 -13.01
CA SER A 68 -14.62 -0.97 -12.66
C SER A 68 -14.74 -2.46 -12.94
N SER A 69 -13.84 -3.04 -13.75
CA SER A 69 -13.75 -4.48 -13.97
C SER A 69 -12.92 -5.23 -12.93
N ALA A 70 -12.30 -4.52 -11.97
CA ALA A 70 -11.55 -5.16 -10.89
C ALA A 70 -12.54 -5.88 -9.95
N GLN A 71 -12.34 -7.20 -9.81
CA GLN A 71 -13.12 -8.04 -8.91
C GLN A 71 -12.22 -8.63 -7.84
N SER A 72 -12.64 -8.47 -6.59
CA SER A 72 -11.97 -9.04 -5.41
C SER A 72 -12.69 -10.27 -4.87
N GLY A 73 -13.96 -10.46 -5.23
CA GLY A 73 -14.84 -11.48 -4.66
C GLY A 73 -15.56 -11.03 -3.39
N TRP A 74 -15.33 -9.79 -2.92
CA TRP A 74 -16.02 -9.19 -1.77
C TRP A 74 -17.15 -8.25 -2.15
N GLU A 75 -17.36 -8.05 -3.46
CA GLU A 75 -18.47 -7.27 -3.98
C GLU A 75 -19.82 -7.90 -3.59
N SER A 76 -20.84 -7.06 -3.44
CA SER A 76 -22.19 -7.48 -3.07
C SER A 76 -23.24 -6.65 -3.80
N THR A 77 -24.52 -6.99 -3.66
CA THR A 77 -25.62 -6.20 -4.21
C THR A 77 -25.65 -4.76 -3.67
N LYS A 78 -25.13 -4.52 -2.46
CA LYS A 78 -25.02 -3.19 -1.86
C LYS A 78 -23.77 -2.43 -2.30
N PHE A 79 -22.68 -3.15 -2.56
CA PHE A 79 -21.37 -2.59 -2.92
C PHE A 79 -20.88 -3.31 -4.19
N PRO A 80 -21.26 -2.81 -5.38
CA PRO A 80 -21.03 -3.53 -6.63
C PRO A 80 -19.55 -3.60 -7.02
N THR A 81 -18.71 -2.73 -6.46
CA THR A 81 -17.26 -2.76 -6.63
C THR A 81 -16.51 -2.79 -5.29
N LEU A 82 -15.28 -3.28 -5.30
CA LEU A 82 -14.38 -3.15 -4.14
C LEU A 82 -14.20 -1.68 -3.73
N LEU A 83 -14.12 -0.77 -4.70
CA LEU A 83 -13.98 0.66 -4.41
C LEU A 83 -15.19 1.19 -3.62
N ASP A 84 -16.41 0.82 -3.98
CA ASP A 84 -17.62 1.22 -3.25
C ASP A 84 -17.59 0.72 -1.80
N LEU A 85 -17.14 -0.53 -1.61
CA LEU A 85 -16.98 -1.11 -0.27
C LEU A 85 -15.94 -0.35 0.55
N LEU A 86 -14.79 -0.02 -0.06
CA LEU A 86 -13.70 0.71 0.59
C LEU A 86 -14.07 2.17 0.92
N LEU A 87 -14.86 2.82 0.07
CA LEU A 87 -15.39 4.17 0.30
C LEU A 87 -16.44 4.18 1.42
N ALA A 88 -17.14 3.06 1.62
CA ALA A 88 -18.17 2.89 2.65
C ALA A 88 -17.63 2.40 4.01
N LEU A 89 -16.31 2.29 4.18
CA LEU A 89 -15.72 1.94 5.46
C LEU A 89 -16.12 2.96 6.53
N ASP A 90 -16.61 2.44 7.67
CA ASP A 90 -17.47 3.12 8.64
C ASP A 90 -17.01 4.54 9.05
N VAL A 91 -17.98 5.44 9.15
CA VAL A 91 -17.89 6.92 9.26
C VAL A 91 -17.19 7.41 10.54
N ARG A 92 -16.83 6.49 11.45
CA ARG A 92 -16.15 6.79 12.72
C ARG A 92 -14.64 6.96 12.57
N GLN A 93 -14.06 6.50 11.46
CA GLN A 93 -12.64 6.69 11.15
C GLN A 93 -12.46 7.64 9.98
N GLN A 94 -11.26 8.23 9.87
CA GLN A 94 -10.92 9.11 8.75
C GLN A 94 -11.05 8.33 7.43
N PRO A 95 -11.69 8.89 6.39
CA PRO A 95 -11.84 8.21 5.11
C PRO A 95 -10.47 7.82 4.55
N LEU A 96 -10.39 6.61 4.00
CA LEU A 96 -9.14 6.09 3.44
C LEU A 96 -8.89 6.59 2.02
N PHE A 97 -9.97 6.80 1.28
CA PHE A 97 -9.94 7.14 -0.14
C PHE A 97 -10.89 8.29 -0.45
N ALA A 98 -10.58 9.03 -1.51
CA ALA A 98 -11.47 9.97 -2.17
C ALA A 98 -11.44 9.72 -3.67
N VAL A 99 -12.59 9.80 -4.33
CA VAL A 99 -12.65 9.80 -5.80
C VAL A 99 -12.44 11.23 -6.29
N LEU A 100 -11.48 11.40 -7.19
CA LEU A 100 -11.16 12.70 -7.78
C LEU A 100 -11.97 12.96 -9.04
N ASP A 101 -12.03 11.97 -9.93
CA ASP A 101 -12.74 12.03 -11.19
C ASP A 101 -13.09 10.60 -11.68
N HIS A 102 -13.97 10.56 -12.67
CA HIS A 102 -14.38 9.35 -13.36
C HIS A 102 -14.06 9.49 -14.85
N ASP A 103 -13.45 8.47 -15.42
CA ASP A 103 -13.19 8.37 -16.85
C ASP A 103 -14.37 7.68 -17.53
N SER A 104 -15.18 8.44 -18.27
CA SER A 104 -16.38 7.92 -18.94
C SER A 104 -16.07 6.93 -20.05
N GLU A 105 -14.89 7.00 -20.67
CA GLU A 105 -14.49 6.10 -21.76
C GLU A 105 -14.14 4.70 -21.26
N SER A 106 -13.42 4.61 -20.15
CA SER A 106 -12.98 3.33 -19.58
C SER A 106 -13.86 2.84 -18.42
N GLY A 107 -14.74 3.70 -17.90
CA GLY A 107 -15.50 3.43 -16.68
C GLY A 107 -14.60 3.33 -15.44
N SER A 108 -13.38 3.86 -15.49
CA SER A 108 -12.41 3.80 -14.40
C SER A 108 -12.54 5.02 -13.49
N SER A 109 -12.15 4.87 -12.23
CA SER A 109 -12.16 5.96 -11.26
C SER A 109 -10.74 6.36 -10.88
N HIS A 110 -10.47 7.66 -10.84
CA HIS A 110 -9.21 8.19 -10.33
C HIS A 110 -9.33 8.38 -8.82
N VAL A 111 -8.59 7.59 -8.07
CA VAL A 111 -8.71 7.52 -6.60
C VAL A 111 -7.51 8.18 -5.95
N LEU A 112 -7.73 8.93 -4.88
CA LEU A 112 -6.74 9.49 -3.97
C LEU A 112 -6.79 8.75 -2.62
N VAL A 113 -5.65 8.26 -2.15
CA VAL A 113 -5.42 7.75 -0.80
C VAL A 113 -5.19 8.91 0.15
N LEU A 114 -6.05 9.01 1.16
CA LEU A 114 -6.04 10.09 2.16
C LEU A 114 -5.18 9.76 3.39
N LEU A 115 -4.80 8.49 3.57
CA LEU A 115 -3.89 8.09 4.64
C LEU A 115 -2.52 8.77 4.48
N ARG A 116 -2.00 9.27 5.59
CA ARG A 116 -0.63 9.79 5.66
C ARG A 116 0.38 8.66 5.48
N GLU A 117 1.56 9.00 5.00
CA GLU A 117 2.57 7.99 4.63
C GLU A 117 3.01 7.19 5.86
N GLU A 118 3.14 7.85 7.02
CA GLU A 118 3.47 7.23 8.30
C GLU A 118 2.38 6.29 8.86
N LYS A 119 1.21 6.23 8.21
CA LYS A 119 0.08 5.37 8.57
C LYS A 119 -0.06 4.16 7.64
N LEU A 120 0.69 4.12 6.53
CA LEU A 120 0.69 2.97 5.63
C LEU A 120 1.55 1.85 6.22
N ALA A 121 1.24 0.63 5.83
CA ALA A 121 2.16 -0.50 5.99
C ALA A 121 3.24 -0.40 4.92
N HIS A 122 4.50 -0.42 5.35
CA HIS A 122 5.65 -0.26 4.46
C HIS A 122 6.15 -1.62 3.95
N PHE A 123 6.81 -1.63 2.80
CA PHE A 123 7.47 -2.80 2.19
C PHE A 123 9.00 -2.68 2.33
N CYS A 124 9.67 -3.75 2.77
CA CYS A 124 11.09 -3.69 3.11
C CYS A 124 11.89 -4.08 1.89
N GLU A 125 12.69 -3.16 1.38
CA GLU A 125 13.51 -3.42 0.18
C GLU A 125 14.59 -4.49 0.41
N GLY A 126 14.99 -4.71 1.67
CA GLY A 126 16.01 -5.71 2.02
C GLY A 126 15.49 -7.15 2.10
N CYS A 127 14.53 -7.40 3.00
CA CYS A 127 14.00 -8.75 3.23
C CYS A 127 12.68 -9.04 2.51
N THR A 128 12.16 -8.10 1.71
CA THR A 128 10.92 -8.26 0.94
C THR A 128 9.66 -8.59 1.76
N GLU A 129 9.68 -8.21 3.05
CA GLU A 129 8.53 -8.39 3.95
C GLU A 129 7.66 -7.12 3.98
N TRP A 130 6.44 -7.27 4.52
CA TRP A 130 5.53 -6.16 4.83
C TRP A 130 5.52 -5.84 6.33
N GLU A 131 5.41 -4.56 6.67
CA GLU A 131 5.30 -4.09 8.05
C GLU A 131 3.99 -4.56 8.69
N THR A 132 4.04 -4.91 9.98
CA THR A 132 2.89 -5.39 10.75
C THR A 132 2.41 -4.36 11.76
N ALA A 133 1.10 -4.34 12.01
CA ALA A 133 0.46 -3.52 13.03
C ALA A 133 0.60 -4.18 14.41
N GLU A 134 1.82 -4.26 14.91
CA GLU A 134 2.14 -4.78 16.25
C GLU A 134 2.35 -3.65 17.25
N ASP A 135 1.78 -3.82 18.44
CA ASP A 135 1.93 -2.87 19.53
C ASP A 135 3.40 -2.89 20.00
N ASN A 136 4.04 -1.72 20.06
CA ASN A 136 5.46 -1.54 20.38
C ASN A 136 6.46 -1.99 19.31
N SER A 137 6.04 -2.28 18.07
CA SER A 137 7.01 -2.49 16.99
C SER A 137 7.70 -1.18 16.60
N LEU A 138 9.01 -1.25 16.36
CA LEU A 138 9.74 -0.11 15.78
C LEU A 138 9.27 0.09 14.35
N ARG A 139 8.82 1.32 14.06
CA ARG A 139 8.48 1.74 12.70
C ARG A 139 9.67 1.59 11.77
N TRP A 140 9.36 1.28 10.51
CA TRP A 140 10.38 1.08 9.49
C TRP A 140 11.08 2.39 9.14
N TYR A 141 12.35 2.26 8.75
CA TYR A 141 13.21 3.39 8.43
C TYR A 141 13.04 3.75 6.96
N MET A 142 12.62 4.98 6.68
CA MET A 142 12.65 5.52 5.33
C MET A 142 14.11 5.75 4.92
N VAL A 143 14.58 5.02 3.90
CA VAL A 143 15.98 5.04 3.44
C VAL A 143 16.16 5.75 2.11
N ARG A 144 15.08 5.91 1.35
CA ARG A 144 15.07 6.69 0.11
C ARG A 144 13.90 7.65 0.12
N THR A 145 14.22 8.94 0.12
CA THR A 145 13.27 10.05 -0.02
C THR A 145 13.64 10.82 -1.29
N SER A 146 13.63 10.15 -2.44
CA SER A 146 14.13 10.79 -3.67
C SER A 146 13.00 11.42 -4.45
N GLY A 147 12.90 12.74 -4.41
CA GLY A 147 12.29 13.59 -5.44
C GLY A 147 10.98 13.05 -6.02
N ASP A 148 11.09 12.42 -7.21
CA ASP A 148 10.04 11.83 -8.07
C ASP A 148 9.79 10.29 -7.93
N ALA A 149 10.44 9.60 -6.97
CA ALA A 149 10.35 8.14 -6.78
C ALA A 149 9.73 7.71 -5.44
N LEU A 150 9.01 6.57 -5.45
CA LEU A 150 8.35 5.99 -4.26
C LEU A 150 9.32 5.89 -3.07
N PRO A 151 8.85 6.23 -1.85
CA PRO A 151 9.67 6.11 -0.65
C PRO A 151 10.11 4.66 -0.46
N GLY A 152 11.40 4.47 -0.22
CA GLY A 152 12.00 3.16 0.08
C GLY A 152 12.13 2.98 1.59
N TYR A 153 11.82 1.78 2.10
CA TYR A 153 11.86 1.48 3.52
C TYR A 153 12.69 0.23 3.81
N LEU A 154 13.31 0.21 5.00
CA LEU A 154 13.92 -0.98 5.58
C LEU A 154 13.34 -1.25 6.97
N CYS A 155 13.09 -2.53 7.24
CA CYS A 155 12.77 -2.98 8.59
C CYS A 155 13.99 -2.76 9.53
N PRO A 156 13.79 -2.68 10.85
CA PRO A 156 14.88 -2.43 11.81
C PRO A 156 16.05 -3.41 11.66
N SER A 157 15.76 -4.69 11.40
CA SER A 157 16.76 -5.73 11.20
C SER A 157 17.60 -5.52 9.92
N CYS A 158 16.98 -5.12 8.80
CA CYS A 158 17.68 -4.83 7.56
C CYS A 158 18.45 -3.51 7.62
N HIS A 159 17.89 -2.51 8.31
CA HIS A 159 18.56 -1.24 8.56
C HIS A 159 19.82 -1.44 9.42
N ALA A 160 19.74 -2.21 10.51
CA ALA A 160 20.90 -2.51 11.37
C ALA A 160 22.00 -3.32 10.68
N LYS A 161 21.66 -4.10 9.63
CA LYS A 161 22.61 -4.83 8.79
C LYS A 161 23.30 -3.95 7.74
N ASP A 162 23.05 -2.64 7.76
CA ASP A 162 23.74 -1.65 6.93
C ASP A 162 23.57 -1.90 5.42
N TRP A 163 22.37 -2.34 4.99
CA TRP A 163 22.03 -2.45 3.56
C TRP A 163 22.05 -1.09 2.84
N CYS A 164 22.08 0.00 3.61
CA CYS A 164 22.28 1.38 3.13
C CYS A 164 23.69 1.94 3.41
N GLY A 165 24.64 1.12 3.86
CA GLY A 165 26.06 1.44 4.02
C GLY A 165 26.93 0.86 2.90
N ALA A 166 28.23 1.20 2.90
CA ALA A 166 29.33 1.01 1.93
C ALA A 166 29.22 -0.03 0.79
N GLN A 167 28.43 -1.11 0.89
CA GLN A 167 28.22 -2.08 -0.19
C GLN A 167 27.40 -1.53 -1.36
N PHE A 168 26.38 -0.71 -1.15
CA PHE A 168 25.61 -0.11 -2.28
C PHE A 168 26.47 0.89 -3.06
N ALA A 169 27.32 1.67 -2.35
CA ALA A 169 28.32 2.54 -2.95
C ALA A 169 29.42 1.77 -3.71
N ARG A 170 29.80 0.56 -3.24
CA ARG A 170 30.74 -0.34 -3.96
C ARG A 170 30.09 -0.97 -5.20
N TYR A 171 28.81 -1.31 -5.14
CA TYR A 171 28.06 -1.84 -6.28
C TYR A 171 27.92 -0.79 -7.39
N LEU A 172 27.56 0.46 -7.04
CA LEU A 172 27.52 1.57 -8.00
C LEU A 172 28.92 1.89 -8.58
N ARG A 173 29.98 1.91 -7.76
CA ARG A 173 31.35 2.10 -8.29
C ARG A 173 31.79 0.99 -9.26
N ARG A 174 31.33 -0.25 -9.07
CA ARG A 174 31.63 -1.38 -9.98
C ARG A 174 30.84 -1.36 -11.28
N MET A 175 29.71 -0.66 -11.36
CA MET A 175 28.93 -0.55 -12.60
C MET A 175 29.29 0.68 -13.45
N VAL A 176 30.03 1.64 -12.88
CA VAL A 176 30.44 2.88 -13.54
C VAL A 176 31.96 2.90 -13.85
N SER A 177 32.68 1.83 -13.49
CA SER A 177 34.09 1.59 -13.89
C SER A 177 34.13 0.51 -14.97
#